data_AF-A0A7Z9SCK1-F1
#
_entry.id   AF-A0A7Z9SCK1-F1
#
_cell.length_a   1.000
_cell.length_b   1.000
_cell.length_c   1.000
_cell.angle_alpha   90.00
_cell.angle_beta   90.00
_cell.angle_gamma   90.00
#
_symmetry.space_group_name_H-M   'P 1'
#
loop_
_entity.id
_entity.type
_entity.pdbx_description
1 polymer ?
#
loop_
_entity_poly.entity_id
_entity_poly.type
_entity_poly.pdbx_seq_one_letter_code
_entity_poly.pdbx_strand_id
1 'polypeptide(L)'
;MKKLFSLFLLIGTLFAQINPVTISAESTPKVRAGEVAEIVINMTMDDEWHIYSIYKSSVESGPLPTEISVGGRAVGMVAPVIEPEPIHAFDPGFETDTYFHRGNTQFTVPIKLKRNL
;
A
#
# COMPACT_ATOMS: atom_id res chain seq x y z
N MET A 1 15.99 41.14 -37.41
CA MET A 1 15.45 39.83 -37.81
C MET A 1 15.51 38.87 -36.64
N LYS A 2 14.36 38.30 -36.28
CA LYS A 2 14.16 37.03 -35.56
C LYS A 2 14.73 36.94 -34.14
N LYS A 3 14.02 37.57 -33.20
CA LYS A 3 13.93 37.17 -31.78
C LYS A 3 13.34 35.76 -31.72
N LEU A 4 14.15 34.70 -31.71
CA LEU A 4 13.62 33.33 -31.62
C LEU A 4 14.50 32.33 -30.89
N PHE A 5 15.45 32.80 -30.06
CA PHE A 5 16.41 31.89 -29.43
C PHE A 5 16.11 31.50 -27.97
N SER A 6 14.95 31.86 -27.41
CA SER A 6 14.72 31.66 -25.96
C SER A 6 13.63 30.65 -25.58
N LEU A 7 13.06 29.87 -26.52
CA LEU A 7 11.88 29.04 -26.21
C LEU A 7 12.12 27.53 -26.16
N PHE A 8 13.34 27.02 -26.34
CA PHE A 8 13.56 25.57 -26.46
C PHE A 8 14.05 24.84 -25.20
N LEU A 9 14.15 25.51 -24.04
CA LEU A 9 14.69 24.89 -22.83
C LEU A 9 13.74 24.96 -21.62
N LEU A 10 12.45 24.69 -21.84
CA LEU A 10 11.47 24.57 -20.75
C LEU A 10 10.47 23.41 -20.93
N ILE A 11 10.82 22.37 -21.69
CA ILE A 11 9.95 21.19 -21.92
C ILE A 11 10.36 19.98 -21.03
N GLY A 12 11.41 20.10 -20.22
CA GLY A 12 11.98 18.96 -19.48
C GLY A 12 11.42 18.66 -18.10
N THR A 13 10.44 19.41 -17.55
CA THR A 13 10.09 19.33 -16.11
C THR A 13 8.73 18.71 -15.78
N LEU A 14 8.12 17.95 -16.70
CA LEU A 14 6.78 17.35 -16.46
C LEU A 14 6.75 15.82 -16.59
N PHE A 15 7.85 15.12 -16.31
CA PHE A 15 7.71 13.72 -15.89
C PHE A 15 7.26 13.71 -14.42
N ALA A 16 5.97 13.94 -14.20
CA ALA A 16 5.35 13.60 -12.93
C ALA A 16 5.57 12.09 -12.70
N GLN A 17 6.04 11.72 -11.52
CA GLN A 17 6.19 10.32 -11.13
C GLN A 17 4.79 9.69 -11.12
N ILE A 18 4.48 8.85 -12.12
CA ILE A 18 3.27 8.04 -12.12
C ILE A 18 3.47 7.00 -11.03
N ASN A 19 2.66 7.07 -9.97
CA ASN A 19 2.64 6.05 -8.94
C ASN A 19 1.60 5.01 -9.36
N PRO A 20 2.03 3.80 -9.79
CA PRO A 20 1.11 2.77 -10.28
C PRO A 20 0.23 2.18 -9.20
N VAL A 21 0.57 2.47 -7.94
CA VAL A 21 -0.24 2.15 -6.77
C VAL A 21 -0.45 3.42 -5.95
N THR A 22 -1.71 3.75 -5.71
CA THR A 22 -2.12 4.81 -4.79
C THR A 22 -2.65 4.19 -3.51
N ILE A 23 -2.18 4.68 -2.37
CA ILE A 23 -2.56 4.20 -1.04
C ILE A 23 -3.36 5.30 -0.33
N SER A 24 -4.52 4.96 0.22
CA SER A 24 -5.26 5.81 1.14
C SER A 24 -5.61 5.05 2.43
N ALA A 25 -5.84 5.79 3.51
CA ALA A 25 -6.22 5.23 4.79
C ALA A 25 -7.48 5.93 5.30
N GLU A 26 -8.45 5.15 5.75
CA GLU A 26 -9.71 5.63 6.31
C GLU A 26 -9.96 4.92 7.63
N SER A 27 -10.54 5.61 8.61
CA SER A 27 -10.89 5.01 9.89
C SER A 27 -12.39 4.83 9.99
N THR A 28 -12.82 3.77 10.69
CA THR A 28 -14.20 3.68 11.19
C THR A 28 -14.62 4.96 11.94
N PRO A 29 -15.81 5.52 11.65
CA PRO A 29 -16.22 6.79 12.24
C PRO A 29 -16.54 6.66 13.74
N LYS A 30 -16.02 7.60 14.54
CA LYS A 30 -16.32 7.80 15.98
C LYS A 30 -15.91 6.63 16.89
N VAL A 31 -14.64 6.57 17.27
CA VAL A 31 -14.12 5.62 18.28
C VAL A 31 -13.68 6.36 19.54
N ARG A 32 -14.02 5.82 20.72
CA ARG A 32 -13.67 6.43 22.01
C ARG A 32 -12.31 5.96 22.52
N ALA A 33 -11.74 6.72 23.45
CA ALA A 33 -10.56 6.32 24.19
C ALA A 33 -10.78 4.93 24.83
N GLY A 34 -9.85 4.00 24.60
CA GLY A 34 -9.90 2.63 25.11
C GLY A 34 -10.64 1.62 24.23
N GLU A 35 -11.33 2.06 23.18
CA GLU A 35 -12.02 1.18 22.22
C GLU A 35 -11.09 0.74 21.07
N VAL A 36 -11.53 -0.30 20.37
CA VAL A 36 -10.88 -0.80 19.16
C VAL A 36 -11.50 -0.10 17.95
N ALA A 37 -10.65 0.40 17.06
CA ALA A 37 -11.01 0.93 15.76
C ALA A 37 -10.41 0.07 14.66
N GLU A 38 -11.02 0.10 13.49
CA GLU A 38 -10.41 -0.41 12.26
C GLU A 38 -9.92 0.77 11.42
N ILE A 39 -8.66 0.67 10.98
CA ILE A 39 -8.11 1.48 9.89
C ILE A 39 -8.17 0.63 8.64
N VAL A 40 -8.85 1.13 7.63
CA VAL A 40 -8.97 0.55 6.31
C VAL A 40 -7.92 1.19 5.41
N ILE A 41 -6.99 0.38 4.90
CA ILE A 41 -5.96 0.79 3.94
C ILE A 41 -6.45 0.36 2.55
N ASN A 42 -6.78 1.33 1.71
CA ASN A 42 -7.17 1.09 0.32
C ASN A 42 -5.94 1.23 -0.58
N MET A 43 -5.71 0.23 -1.41
CA MET A 43 -4.68 0.22 -2.43
C MET A 43 -5.36 0.17 -3.80
N THR A 44 -5.20 1.22 -4.58
CA THR A 44 -5.71 1.32 -5.96
C THR A 44 -4.53 1.14 -6.90
N MET A 45 -4.60 0.12 -7.75
CA MET A 45 -3.49 -0.32 -8.59
C MET A 45 -3.90 -0.34 -10.06
N ASP A 46 -3.00 0.10 -10.93
CA ASP A 46 -3.14 -0.14 -12.36
C ASP A 46 -3.05 -1.65 -12.66
N ASP A 47 -3.71 -2.12 -13.72
CA ASP A 47 -3.97 -3.55 -13.97
C ASP A 47 -2.73 -4.45 -14.01
N GLU A 48 -1.58 -3.92 -14.42
CA GLU A 48 -0.32 -4.65 -14.56
C GLU A 48 0.48 -4.77 -13.25
N TRP A 49 0.04 -4.11 -12.18
CA TRP A 49 0.78 -4.00 -10.93
C TRP A 49 0.23 -4.91 -9.83
N HIS A 50 1.17 -5.44 -9.05
CA HIS A 50 0.89 -6.38 -7.97
C HIS A 50 1.47 -5.89 -6.64
N ILE A 51 0.80 -6.26 -5.55
CA ILE A 51 1.30 -6.12 -4.18
C ILE A 51 1.34 -7.50 -3.53
N TYR A 52 2.49 -7.87 -2.95
CA TYR A 52 2.71 -9.21 -2.42
C TYR A 52 2.06 -9.42 -1.07
N SER A 53 1.68 -10.67 -0.81
CA SER A 53 0.98 -11.04 0.42
C SER A 53 1.80 -10.71 1.67
N ILE A 54 1.10 -10.32 2.74
CA ILE A 54 1.70 -10.10 4.06
C ILE A 54 2.15 -11.43 4.67
N TYR A 55 1.34 -12.49 4.51
CA TYR A 55 1.52 -13.74 5.25
C TYR A 55 2.01 -14.92 4.42
N LYS A 56 1.68 -14.97 3.13
CA LYS A 56 2.04 -16.10 2.27
C LYS A 56 3.24 -15.72 1.39
N SER A 57 4.30 -16.52 1.47
CA SER A 57 5.46 -16.40 0.60
C SER A 57 6.02 -17.79 0.31
N SER A 58 6.58 -17.95 -0.87
CA SER A 58 6.91 -19.27 -1.43
C SER A 58 8.38 -19.66 -1.28
N VAL A 59 9.30 -18.73 -0.97
CA VAL A 59 10.76 -19.02 -0.96
C VAL A 59 11.61 -17.93 -0.31
N GLU A 60 12.85 -18.28 0.05
CA GLU A 60 13.94 -17.34 0.44
C GLU A 60 14.28 -16.30 -0.65
N SER A 61 14.05 -16.63 -1.93
CA SER A 61 14.44 -15.79 -3.09
C SER A 61 13.26 -15.10 -3.80
N GLY A 62 12.09 -15.05 -3.15
CA GLY A 62 10.89 -14.42 -3.70
C GLY A 62 10.81 -12.90 -3.45
N PRO A 63 9.71 -12.27 -3.86
CA PRO A 63 9.45 -10.87 -3.56
C PRO A 63 9.32 -10.64 -2.04
N LEU A 64 9.68 -9.42 -1.61
CA LEU A 64 9.45 -9.03 -0.22
C LEU A 64 7.95 -8.90 0.06
N PRO A 65 7.45 -9.49 1.17
CA PRO A 65 6.06 -9.36 1.56
C PRO A 65 5.73 -7.92 1.95
N THR A 66 4.46 -7.55 1.81
CA THR A 66 3.98 -6.24 2.27
C THR A 66 4.03 -6.18 3.79
N GLU A 67 4.49 -5.06 4.33
CA GLU A 67 4.43 -4.78 5.77
C GLU A 67 3.52 -3.58 6.03
N ILE A 68 2.58 -3.73 6.97
CA ILE A 68 1.77 -2.63 7.49
C ILE A 68 1.98 -2.56 8.99
N SER A 69 2.47 -1.41 9.45
CA SER A 69 2.69 -1.12 10.87
C SER A 69 1.99 0.17 11.27
N VAL A 70 1.61 0.24 12.55
CA VAL A 70 1.01 1.45 13.14
C VAL A 70 1.91 1.97 14.24
N GLY A 71 2.44 3.17 14.03
CA GLY A 71 3.24 3.90 15.00
C GLY A 71 2.49 5.08 15.61
N GLY A 72 2.80 5.41 16.87
CA GLY A 72 2.29 6.62 17.52
C GLY A 72 2.09 6.49 19.02
N ARG A 73 1.86 7.62 19.69
CA ARG A 73 1.57 7.63 21.14
C ARG A 73 0.11 7.35 21.47
N ALA A 74 -0.81 7.54 20.51
CA ALA A 74 -2.25 7.51 20.73
C ALA A 74 -2.87 6.13 20.48
N VAL A 75 -2.28 5.33 19.59
CA VAL A 75 -2.85 4.08 19.09
C VAL A 75 -1.80 2.96 19.12
N GLY A 76 -2.26 1.72 19.03
CA GLY A 76 -1.41 0.55 18.79
C GLY A 76 -2.20 -0.58 18.15
N MET A 77 -1.55 -1.42 17.36
CA MET A 77 -2.17 -2.61 16.78
C MET A 77 -2.59 -3.58 17.89
N VAL A 78 -3.77 -4.19 17.75
CA VAL A 78 -4.28 -5.17 18.72
C VAL A 78 -4.56 -6.55 18.12
N ALA A 79 -4.48 -6.65 16.80
CA ALA A 79 -4.54 -7.91 16.09
C ALA A 79 -3.66 -7.80 14.82
N PRO A 80 -3.35 -8.94 14.18
CA PRO A 80 -2.72 -8.94 12.85
C PRO A 80 -3.56 -8.15 11.83
N VAL A 81 -2.92 -7.72 10.76
CA VAL A 81 -3.58 -7.11 9.61
C VAL A 81 -4.52 -8.15 8.99
N ILE A 82 -5.73 -7.73 8.68
CA ILE A 82 -6.70 -8.54 7.94
C ILE A 82 -6.41 -8.28 6.45
N GLU A 83 -5.84 -9.29 5.81
CA GLU A 83 -5.50 -9.32 4.39
C GLU A 83 -6.56 -10.14 3.62
N PRO A 84 -7.00 -9.71 2.42
CA PRO A 84 -7.84 -10.53 1.57
C PRO A 84 -7.08 -11.76 1.08
N GLU A 85 -7.77 -12.81 0.62
CA GLU A 85 -7.07 -14.00 0.12
C GLU A 85 -6.24 -13.65 -1.13
N PRO A 86 -4.90 -13.86 -1.12
CA PRO A 86 -4.06 -13.52 -2.25
C PRO A 86 -4.23 -14.50 -3.41
N ILE A 87 -3.92 -14.02 -4.61
CA ILE A 87 -3.78 -14.85 -5.81
C ILE A 87 -2.45 -15.59 -5.74
N HIS A 88 -2.47 -16.89 -6.03
CA HIS A 88 -1.28 -17.73 -6.12
C HIS A 88 -0.98 -18.03 -7.59
N ALA A 89 0.20 -17.63 -8.08
CA ALA A 89 0.65 -17.92 -9.43
C ALA A 89 2.17 -17.88 -9.55
N PHE A 90 2.71 -18.61 -10.53
CA PHE A 90 4.12 -18.54 -10.89
C PHE A 90 4.50 -17.16 -11.42
N ASP A 91 5.54 -16.57 -10.85
CA ASP A 91 6.12 -15.30 -11.29
C ASP A 91 7.45 -15.55 -12.03
N PRO A 92 7.50 -15.30 -13.35
CA PRO A 92 8.73 -15.46 -14.14
C PRO A 92 9.88 -14.53 -13.72
N GLY A 93 9.59 -13.40 -13.07
CA GLY A 93 10.61 -12.47 -12.59
C GLY A 93 11.36 -12.97 -11.36
N PHE A 94 10.72 -13.83 -10.56
CA PHE A 94 11.32 -14.48 -9.38
C PHE A 94 11.60 -15.97 -9.58
N GLU A 95 11.23 -16.51 -10.76
CA GLU A 95 11.34 -17.93 -11.12
C GLU A 95 10.72 -18.87 -10.06
N THR A 96 9.62 -18.42 -9.44
CA THR A 96 8.96 -19.15 -8.36
C THR A 96 7.50 -18.80 -8.26
N ASP A 97 6.72 -19.63 -7.58
CA ASP A 97 5.36 -19.30 -7.21
C ASP A 97 5.34 -18.06 -6.31
N THR A 98 4.35 -17.20 -6.43
CA THR A 98 4.18 -16.03 -5.57
C THR A 98 2.72 -15.87 -5.15
N TYR A 99 2.52 -15.13 -4.06
CA TYR A 99 1.21 -14.77 -3.53
C TYR A 99 1.06 -13.26 -3.59
N PHE A 100 0.07 -12.75 -4.32
CA PHE A 100 -0.08 -11.31 -4.55
C PHE A 100 -1.54 -10.88 -4.73
N HIS A 101 -1.74 -9.57 -4.70
CA HIS A 101 -2.98 -8.87 -4.95
C HIS A 101 -2.85 -8.02 -6.21
N ARG A 102 -3.96 -7.84 -6.94
CA ARG A 102 -4.02 -6.99 -8.13
C ARG A 102 -5.34 -6.21 -8.16
N GLY A 103 -5.36 -5.09 -8.89
CA GLY A 103 -6.52 -4.19 -8.89
C GLY A 103 -6.75 -3.51 -7.54
N ASN A 104 -7.99 -3.13 -7.25
CA ASN A 104 -8.31 -2.48 -5.98
C ASN A 104 -8.35 -3.50 -4.84
N THR A 105 -7.45 -3.36 -3.87
CA THR A 105 -7.36 -4.23 -2.70
C THR A 105 -7.46 -3.42 -1.41
N GLN A 106 -8.03 -4.04 -0.38
CA GLN A 106 -8.24 -3.42 0.91
C GLN A 106 -7.65 -4.27 2.02
N PHE A 107 -6.82 -3.66 2.87
CA PHE A 107 -6.31 -4.25 4.10
C PHE A 107 -6.97 -3.59 5.30
N THR A 108 -7.28 -4.34 6.35
CA THR A 108 -7.85 -3.77 7.58
C THR A 108 -6.89 -3.95 8.74
N VAL A 109 -6.64 -2.88 9.48
CA VAL A 109 -5.72 -2.86 10.62
C VAL A 109 -6.51 -2.60 11.91
N PRO A 110 -6.69 -3.61 12.77
CA PRO A 110 -7.31 -3.44 14.07
C PRO A 110 -6.36 -2.71 15.02
N ILE A 111 -6.76 -1.51 15.44
CA ILE A 111 -6.01 -0.67 16.38
C ILE A 111 -6.81 -0.39 17.63
N LYS A 112 -6.14 -0.05 18.73
CA LYS A 112 -6.79 0.41 19.95
C LYS A 112 -6.31 1.80 20.32
N LEU A 113 -7.28 2.66 20.62
CA LEU A 113 -7.01 3.99 21.15
C LEU A 113 -6.64 3.88 22.62
N LYS A 114 -5.62 4.61 23.06
CA LYS A 114 -5.27 4.66 24.48
C LYS A 114 -6.42 5.26 25.30
N ARG A 115 -6.57 4.79 26.54
CA ARG A 115 -7.63 5.21 27.47
C ARG A 115 -7.49 6.65 27.95
N ASN A 116 -6.30 7.23 27.85
CA ASN A 116 -5.96 8.56 28.36
C ASN A 116 -5.81 9.61 27.25
N LEU A 117 -6.42 9.36 26.09
CA LEU A 117 -6.57 10.35 25.04
C LEU A 117 -7.61 11.41 25.41
#